data_AF-X1IA60-F1
#
_entry.id   AF-X1IA60-F1
#
_cell.length_a   1.000
_cell.length_b   1.000
_cell.length_c   1.000
_cell.angle_alpha   90.00
_cell.angle_beta   90.00
_cell.angle_gamma   90.00
#
_symmetry.space_group_name_H-M   'P 1'
#
loop_
_entity.id
_entity.type
_entity.pdbx_description
1 polymer ?
#
loop_
_entity_poly.entity_id
_entity_poly.type
_entity_poly.pdbx_seq_one_letter_code
_entity_poly.pdbx_strand_id
1 'polypeptide(L)'
;MNFTQLNKAIKTCKNCKLRETRIHALCGEGNKKAKMMLIAQAPGKEEDKSGKMFIGPSGKIFHELLNKANINKEEIYLTNLIKCLFA
;
A
#
# COMPACT_ATOMS: atom_id res chain seq x y z
N MET A 1 -13.02 -4.71 14.85
CA MET A 1 -13.02 -3.88 13.63
C MET A 1 -12.61 -4.75 12.45
N ASN A 2 -13.39 -4.78 11.36
CA ASN A 2 -13.06 -5.57 10.16
C ASN A 2 -12.30 -4.72 9.11
N PHE A 3 -11.80 -5.36 8.04
CA PHE A 3 -11.06 -4.66 6.97
C PHE A 3 -11.85 -3.54 6.29
N THR A 4 -13.16 -3.70 6.11
CA THR A 4 -14.00 -2.67 5.52
C THR A 4 -14.05 -1.42 6.40
N GLN A 5 -14.24 -1.60 7.70
CA GLN A 5 -14.24 -0.52 8.69
C GLN A 5 -12.85 0.13 8.79
N LEU A 6 -11.78 -0.67 8.85
CA LEU A 6 -10.40 -0.18 8.87
C LEU A 6 -10.07 0.64 7.63
N ASN A 7 -10.39 0.15 6.44
CA ASN A 7 -10.12 0.84 5.19
C ASN A 7 -10.91 2.15 5.08
N LYS A 8 -12.16 2.19 5.57
CA LYS A 8 -12.93 3.43 5.65
C LYS A 8 -12.25 4.45 6.58
N ALA A 9 -11.81 4.01 7.76
CA ALA A 9 -11.11 4.87 8.72
C ALA A 9 -9.77 5.40 8.17
N ILE A 10 -8.99 4.57 7.45
CA ILE A 10 -7.74 5.00 6.81
C ILE A 10 -8.03 6.06 5.74
N LYS A 11 -9.02 5.83 4.87
CA LYS A 11 -9.37 6.74 3.77
C LYS A 11 -9.79 8.13 4.27
N THR A 12 -10.43 8.20 5.43
CA THR A 12 -10.91 9.47 6.03
C THR A 12 -10.01 10.00 7.15
N CYS A 13 -8.86 9.35 7.43
CA CYS A 13 -8.01 9.70 8.57
C CYS A 13 -7.50 11.14 8.50
N LYS A 14 -7.62 11.88 9.62
CA LYS A 14 -7.14 13.27 9.74
C LYS A 14 -6.09 13.47 10.83
N ASN A 15 -5.48 12.41 11.34
CA ASN A 15 -4.66 12.44 12.56
C ASN A 15 -3.26 13.06 12.38
N CYS A 16 -2.86 13.44 11.17
CA CYS A 16 -1.58 14.12 10.91
C CYS A 16 -1.66 15.06 9.70
N LYS A 17 -0.64 15.89 9.52
CA LYS A 17 -0.51 16.86 8.43
C LYS A 17 -0.44 16.26 7.02
N LEU A 18 -0.04 14.99 6.89
CA LEU A 18 0.06 14.31 5.58
C LEU A 18 -1.29 14.19 4.84
N ARG A 19 -2.41 14.38 5.56
CA ARG A 19 -3.74 14.45 4.94
C ARG A 19 -3.91 15.65 4.00
N GLU A 20 -3.08 16.69 4.16
CA GLU A 20 -3.23 17.97 3.46
C GLU A 20 -2.66 17.90 2.04
N THR A 21 -1.71 17.00 1.80
CA THR A 21 -1.02 16.86 0.51
C THR A 21 -1.38 15.60 -0.26
N ARG A 22 -1.95 14.58 0.41
CA ARG A 22 -2.35 13.32 -0.26
C ARG A 22 -3.51 13.54 -1.23
N ILE A 23 -3.49 12.83 -2.34
CA ILE A 23 -4.67 12.62 -3.19
C ILE A 23 -5.41 11.38 -2.68
N HIS A 24 -4.70 10.27 -2.42
CA HIS A 24 -5.30 9.03 -1.92
C HIS A 24 -4.55 8.49 -0.71
N ALA A 25 -5.29 8.21 0.37
CA ALA A 25 -4.77 7.37 1.43
C ALA A 25 -4.84 5.89 1.01
N LEU A 26 -3.68 5.27 0.85
CA LEU A 26 -3.56 3.88 0.42
C LEU A 26 -3.70 2.93 1.62
N CYS A 27 -4.69 2.06 1.52
CA CYS A 27 -4.85 0.94 2.44
C CYS A 27 -3.82 -0.16 2.10
N GLY A 28 -3.98 -1.37 2.64
CA GLY A 28 -3.27 -2.52 2.10
C GLY A 28 -4.12 -3.33 1.12
N GLU A 29 -3.46 -4.06 0.23
CA GLU A 29 -4.07 -4.89 -0.81
C GLU A 29 -3.48 -6.31 -0.80
N GLY A 30 -4.16 -7.24 -1.49
CA GLY A 30 -3.77 -8.65 -1.55
C GLY A 30 -4.57 -9.55 -0.60
N ASN A 31 -3.98 -10.72 -0.30
CA ASN A 31 -4.65 -11.78 0.44
C ASN A 31 -4.65 -11.51 1.94
N LYS A 32 -5.84 -11.30 2.51
CA LYS A 32 -6.04 -11.01 3.95
C LYS A 32 -5.72 -12.20 4.87
N LYS A 33 -5.54 -13.39 4.29
CA LYS A 33 -5.12 -14.63 4.95
C LYS A 33 -3.69 -15.05 4.53
N ALA A 34 -2.94 -14.15 3.90
CA ALA A 34 -1.56 -14.41 3.51
C ALA A 34 -0.70 -14.77 4.73
N LYS A 35 0.24 -15.70 4.54
CA LYS A 35 1.26 -16.02 5.55
C LYS A 35 2.40 -15.00 5.55
N MET A 36 2.58 -14.29 4.43
CA MET A 36 3.60 -13.26 4.26
C MET A 36 2.94 -11.90 4.06
N MET A 37 3.38 -10.92 4.85
CA MET A 37 2.99 -9.53 4.73
C MET A 37 4.23 -8.69 4.47
N LEU A 38 4.18 -7.83 3.46
CA LEU A 38 5.24 -6.88 3.17
C LEU A 38 4.76 -5.46 3.48
N ILE A 39 5.65 -4.71 4.15
CA ILE A 39 5.37 -3.36 4.61
C ILE A 39 6.45 -2.44 4.05
N ALA A 40 6.09 -1.59 3.09
CA ALA A 40 6.96 -0.52 2.62
C ALA A 40 6.77 0.74 3.46
N GLN A 41 7.59 1.77 3.23
CA GLN A 41 7.58 2.98 4.08
C GLN A 41 6.32 3.83 3.85
N ALA A 42 6.10 4.30 2.62
CA ALA A 42 5.03 5.22 2.26
C ALA A 42 4.68 5.10 0.75
N PRO A 43 3.48 5.53 0.34
CA PRO A 43 3.15 5.76 -1.07
C PRO A 43 4.13 6.70 -1.77
N GLY A 44 4.47 6.39 -3.02
CA GLY A 44 5.07 7.34 -3.95
C GLY A 44 4.02 8.21 -4.64
N LYS A 45 4.49 9.16 -5.48
CA LYS A 45 3.63 10.13 -6.17
C LYS A 45 2.62 9.47 -7.11
N GLU A 46 3.04 8.46 -7.86
CA GLU A 46 2.17 7.74 -8.79
C GLU A 46 1.14 6.87 -8.05
N GLU A 47 1.54 6.23 -6.95
CA GLU A 47 0.63 5.50 -6.07
C GLU A 47 -0.43 6.43 -5.47
N ASP A 48 0.00 7.58 -4.90
CA ASP A 48 -0.91 8.57 -4.33
C ASP A 48 -1.88 9.12 -5.37
N LYS A 49 -1.41 9.39 -6.60
CA LYS A 49 -2.27 9.87 -7.69
C LYS A 49 -3.27 8.83 -8.17
N SER A 50 -2.85 7.57 -8.32
CA SER A 50 -3.67 6.50 -8.89
C SER A 50 -4.53 5.74 -7.88
N GLY A 51 -4.19 5.82 -6.59
CA GLY A 51 -4.80 5.00 -5.54
C GLY A 51 -4.45 3.51 -5.61
N LYS A 52 -3.37 3.13 -6.34
CA LYS A 52 -2.87 1.76 -6.48
C LYS A 52 -1.48 1.61 -5.85
N MET A 53 -1.17 0.46 -5.25
CA MET A 53 0.14 0.23 -4.63
C MET A 53 1.18 -0.33 -5.62
N PHE A 54 2.46 -0.02 -5.39
CA PHE A 54 3.62 -0.60 -6.09
C PHE A 54 3.53 -0.52 -7.63
N ILE A 55 3.14 0.65 -8.15
CA ILE A 55 3.10 0.92 -9.60
C ILE A 55 4.26 1.80 -10.08
N GLY A 56 5.01 2.41 -9.16
CA GLY A 56 6.20 3.20 -9.44
C GLY A 56 7.44 2.37 -9.77
N PRO A 57 8.62 3.01 -9.92
CA PRO A 57 9.88 2.34 -10.27
C PRO A 57 10.25 1.21 -9.30
N SER A 58 10.14 1.44 -7.99
CA SER A 58 10.40 0.42 -6.97
C SER A 58 9.40 -0.74 -7.05
N GLY A 59 8.17 -0.47 -7.48
CA GLY A 59 7.15 -1.50 -7.72
C GLY A 59 7.55 -2.46 -8.84
N LYS A 60 8.16 -1.96 -9.92
CA LYS A 60 8.66 -2.81 -11.02
C LYS A 60 9.72 -3.79 -10.52
N ILE A 61 10.72 -3.29 -9.79
CA ILE A 61 11.78 -4.13 -9.20
C ILE A 61 11.17 -5.14 -8.21
N PHE A 62 10.21 -4.71 -7.40
CA PHE A 62 9.52 -5.59 -6.47
C PHE A 62 8.82 -6.77 -7.17
N HIS A 63 8.07 -6.51 -8.24
CA HIS A 63 7.41 -7.57 -9.02
C HIS A 63 8.41 -8.52 -9.68
N GLU A 64 9.55 -7.99 -10.17
CA GLU A 64 10.64 -8.82 -10.69
C GLU A 64 11.24 -9.74 -9.63
N LEU A 65 11.43 -9.25 -8.41
CA LEU A 65 11.96 -10.05 -7.30
C LEU A 65 10.97 -11.13 -6.85
N LEU A 66 9.67 -10.82 -6.79
CA LEU A 66 8.62 -11.82 -6.53
C LEU A 66 8.66 -12.93 -7.57
N ASN A 67 8.74 -12.57 -8.85
CA ASN A 67 8.81 -13.54 -9.94
C ASN A 67 10.07 -14.41 -9.83
N LYS A 68 11.24 -13.83 -9.55
CA LYS A 68 12.50 -14.58 -9.35
C LYS A 68 12.43 -15.53 -8.16
N ALA A 69 11.68 -15.17 -7.12
CA ALA A 69 11.48 -15.99 -5.94
C ALA A 69 10.35 -17.01 -6.08
N ASN A 70 9.67 -17.09 -7.24
CA ASN A 70 8.46 -17.88 -7.46
C ASN A 70 7.35 -17.61 -6.41
N ILE A 71 7.23 -16.36 -5.96
CA ILE A 71 6.16 -15.94 -5.04
C ILE A 71 5.08 -15.26 -5.84
N ASN A 72 3.84 -15.75 -5.73
CA ASN A 72 2.73 -15.07 -6.37
C ASN A 72 2.27 -13.87 -5.51
N LYS A 73 2.05 -12.71 -6.15
CA LYS A 73 1.47 -11.52 -5.50
C LYS A 73 0.11 -11.78 -4.87
N GLU A 74 -0.65 -12.76 -5.33
CA GLU A 74 -1.93 -13.15 -4.72
C GLU A 74 -1.76 -13.93 -3.40
N GLU A 75 -0.56 -14.40 -3.08
CA GLU A 75 -0.27 -15.14 -1.84
C GLU A 75 0.17 -14.24 -0.69
N ILE A 76 0.40 -12.96 -0.97
CA ILE A 76 0.93 -11.98 -0.02
C ILE A 76 -0.09 -10.89 0.30
N TYR A 77 0.12 -10.22 1.43
CA TYR A 77 -0.55 -8.97 1.77
C TYR A 77 0.45 -7.82 1.73
N LEU A 78 0.08 -6.73 1.08
CA LEU A 78 0.95 -5.58 0.87
C LEU A 78 0.36 -4.36 1.56
N THR A 79 1.18 -3.58 2.26
CA THR A 79 0.79 -2.26 2.72
C THR A 79 1.99 -1.33 2.92
N ASN A 80 1.73 -0.08 3.30
CA ASN A 80 2.75 0.88 3.71
C ASN A 80 2.64 1.17 5.21
N LEU A 81 3.74 1.50 5.89
CA LEU A 81 3.74 1.96 7.27
C LEU A 81 2.94 3.27 7.39
N ILE A 82 3.25 4.23 6.52
CA ILE A 82 2.53 5.50 6.37
C ILE A 82 1.53 5.34 5.21
N LYS A 83 0.26 5.72 5.42
CA LYS A 83 -0.80 5.51 4.41
C LYS A 83 -0.96 6.66 3.41
N CYS A 84 -0.17 7.72 3.55
CA CYS A 84 -0.28 8.95 2.76
C CYS A 84 1.07 9.24 2.10
N LEU A 85 1.07 9.97 0.98
CA LEU A 85 2.30 10.43 0.35
C LEU A 85 3.23 11.12 1.37
N PHE A 86 4.47 10.65 1.42
CA PHE A 86 5.55 11.23 2.21
C PHE A 86 6.53 11.88 1.23
N ALA A 87 6.37 13.19 1.02
CA ALA A 87 7.21 14.02 0.17
C ALA A 87 7.62 15.27 0.94
#